data_AF-A0A258JWZ5-F1
#
_entry.id   AF-A0A258JWZ5-F1
#
_cell.length_a   1.000
_cell.length_b   1.000
_cell.length_c   1.000
_cell.angle_alpha   90.00
_cell.angle_beta   90.00
_cell.angle_gamma   90.00
#
_symmetry.space_group_name_H-M   'P 1'
#
loop_
_entity.id
_entity.type
_entity.pdbx_description
1 polymer ?
#
loop_
_entity_poly.entity_id
_entity_poly.type
_entity_poly.pdbx_seq_one_letter_code
_entity_poly.pdbx_strand_id
1 'polypeptide(L)' 'MPETDIAALLRTQDAIAVTPQEAEGLARLVTHLNATVGAGAAVRVSIDSAPTSFETLRAQIAERGEEEA' A
#
# COMPACT_ATOMS: atom_id res chain seq x y z
N MET A 1 -14.69 3.84 -4.48
CA MET A 1 -14.75 4.58 -5.75
C MET A 1 -15.83 3.90 -6.61
N PRO A 2 -16.89 4.60 -7.02
CA PRO A 2 -17.95 4.00 -7.84
C PRO A 2 -17.44 3.62 -9.24
N GLU A 3 -18.01 2.58 -9.84
CA GLU A 3 -17.60 1.98 -11.13
C GLU A 3 -17.52 2.99 -12.28
N THR A 4 -18.35 4.03 -12.23
CA THR A 4 -18.41 5.12 -13.22
C THR A 4 -17.12 5.95 -13.26
N ASP A 5 -16.34 6.00 -12.18
CA ASP A 5 -15.10 6.79 -12.10
C ASP A 5 -13.94 6.13 -12.86
N ILE A 6 -13.86 4.81 -12.96
CA ILE A 6 -12.69 4.11 -13.54
C ILE A 6 -12.67 4.25 -15.06
N ALA A 7 -13.81 4.07 -15.72
CA ALA A 7 -13.91 4.28 -17.16
C ALA A 7 -13.66 5.75 -17.56
N ALA A 8 -13.97 6.70 -16.68
CA ALA A 8 -13.67 8.12 -16.89
C ALA A 8 -12.17 8.40 -16.67
N LEU A 9 -11.56 7.78 -15.66
CA LEU A 9 -10.14 7.93 -15.34
C LEU A 9 -9.23 7.37 -16.45
N LEU A 10 -9.55 6.19 -17.00
CA LEU A 10 -8.80 5.59 -18.12
C LEU A 10 -8.92 6.38 -19.42
N ARG A 11 -10.10 6.93 -19.70
CA ARG A 11 -10.30 7.80 -20.87
C ARG A 11 -9.53 9.10 -20.75
N THR A 12 -9.41 9.65 -19.54
CA THR A 12 -8.73 10.94 -19.32
C THR A 12 -7.22 10.81 -19.21
N GLN A 13 -6.70 9.69 -18.70
CA GLN A 13 -5.25 9.49 -18.54
C GLN A 13 -4.59 8.79 -19.73
N ASP A 14 -5.24 7.77 -20.31
CA ASP A 14 -4.57 6.88 -21.28
C ASP A 14 -5.21 6.90 -22.68
N ALA A 15 -6.28 7.68 -22.88
CA ALA A 15 -7.09 7.69 -24.11
C ALA A 15 -7.59 6.29 -24.55
N ILE A 16 -7.69 5.35 -23.59
CA ILE A 16 -8.15 3.99 -23.84
C ILE A 16 -9.68 3.98 -23.85
N ALA A 17 -10.25 3.54 -24.97
CA ALA A 17 -11.67 3.22 -25.05
C ALA A 17 -11.90 1.83 -24.45
N VAL A 18 -12.64 1.79 -23.34
CA VAL A 18 -13.04 0.56 -22.65
C VAL A 18 -14.54 0.39 -22.71
N THR A 19 -14.98 -0.83 -22.98
CA THR A 19 -16.38 -1.23 -22.91
C THR A 19 -16.88 -1.24 -21.46
N PRO A 20 -18.21 -1.17 -21.23
CA PRO A 20 -18.77 -1.24 -19.87
C PRO A 20 -18.35 -2.50 -19.10
N GLN A 21 -18.31 -3.66 -19.76
CA GLN A 21 -17.89 -4.92 -19.14
C GLN A 21 -16.40 -4.90 -18.73
N GLU A 22 -15.53 -4.32 -19.57
CA GLU A 22 -14.11 -4.16 -19.25
C GLU A 22 -13.92 -3.18 -18.08
N ALA A 23 -14.70 -2.10 -18.02
CA ALA A 23 -14.67 -1.17 -16.91
C ALA A 23 -15.05 -1.83 -15.58
N GLU A 24 -16.05 -2.72 -15.58
CA GLU A 24 -16.47 -3.48 -14.39
C GLU A 24 -15.38 -4.49 -13.95
N GLY A 25 -14.75 -5.17 -14.90
CA GLY A 25 -13.60 -6.04 -14.65
C GLY A 25 -12.43 -5.27 -14.06
N LEU A 26 -12.11 -4.10 -14.62
CA LEU A 26 -11.03 -3.26 -14.14
C LEU A 26 -11.33 -2.67 -12.77
N ALA A 27 -12.59 -2.31 -12.50
CA ALA A 27 -13.00 -1.81 -11.19
C ALA A 27 -12.79 -2.82 -10.07
N ARG A 28 -13.14 -4.08 -10.33
CA ARG A 28 -12.87 -5.18 -9.40
C ARG A 28 -11.37 -5.41 -9.23
N LEU A 29 -10.60 -5.38 -10.33
CA LEU A 29 -9.15 -5.55 -10.28
C LEU A 29 -8.46 -4.44 -9.47
N VAL A 30 -8.80 -3.18 -9.70
CA VAL A 30 -8.27 -2.02 -8.97
C VAL A 30 -8.62 -2.12 -7.48
N THR A 31 -9.87 -2.49 -7.17
CA THR A 31 -10.28 -2.68 -5.77
C THR A 31 -9.47 -3.78 -5.09
N HIS A 32 -9.28 -4.92 -5.77
CA HIS A 32 -8.50 -6.03 -5.24
C HIS A 32 -7.02 -5.67 -5.05
N LEU A 33 -6.40 -5.02 -6.03
CA LEU A 33 -5.02 -4.54 -5.94
C LEU A 33 -4.84 -3.56 -4.78
N ASN A 34 -5.72 -2.57 -4.66
CA ASN A 34 -5.66 -1.60 -3.57
C ASN A 34 -5.79 -2.26 -2.20
N ALA A 35 -6.68 -3.25 -2.06
CA ALA A 35 -6.81 -4.01 -0.82
C ALA A 35 -5.53 -4.81 -0.49
N THR A 36 -4.96 -5.50 -1.48
CA THR A 36 -3.72 -6.28 -1.30
C THR A 36 -2.52 -5.39 -0.96
N VAL A 37 -2.36 -4.27 -1.66
CA VAL A 37 -1.31 -3.28 -1.37
C VAL A 37 -1.51 -2.68 0.02
N GLY A 38 -2.75 -2.32 0.38
CA GLY A 38 -3.08 -1.79 1.70
C GLY A 38 -2.77 -2.78 2.83
N ALA A 39 -3.09 -4.07 2.64
CA ALA A 39 -2.76 -5.13 3.59
C ALA A 39 -1.24 -5.30 3.73
N GLY A 40 -0.49 -5.33 2.62
CA GLY A 40 0.97 -5.40 2.64
C GLY A 40 1.61 -4.19 3.34
N ALA A 41 1.12 -2.98 3.07
CA ALA A 41 1.58 -1.76 3.73
C ALA A 41 1.30 -1.78 5.24
N ALA A 42 0.10 -2.21 5.65
CA ALA A 42 -0.25 -2.35 7.06
C ALA A 42 0.64 -3.36 7.80
N VAL A 43 0.96 -4.49 7.15
CA VAL A 43 1.91 -5.48 7.68
C VAL A 43 3.30 -4.87 7.82
N ARG A 44 3.77 -4.10 6.84
CA ARG A 44 5.08 -3.45 6.89
C ARG A 44 5.18 -2.42 8.01
N VAL A 45 4.17 -1.56 8.17
CA VAL A 45 4.07 -0.60 9.29
C VAL A 45 4.10 -1.33 10.63
N SER A 46 3.38 -2.46 10.75
CA SER A 46 3.39 -3.28 11.96
C SER A 46 4.79 -3.81 12.29
N ILE A 47 5.51 -4.36 11.30
CA ILE A 47 6.88 -4.86 11.47
C ILE A 47 7.84 -3.74 11.87
N ASP A 48 7.79 -2.59 11.19
CA ASP A 48 8.71 -1.48 11.45
C ASP A 48 8.47 -0.87 12.85
N SER A 49 7.21 -0.84 13.30
CA SER A 49 6.81 -0.38 14.65
C SER A 49 7.02 -1.41 15.76
N ALA A 50 7.42 -2.65 15.45
CA ALA A 50 7.58 -3.69 16.44
C ALA A 50 8.75 -3.38 17.40
N PRO A 51 8.63 -3.70 18.70
CA PRO A 51 9.75 -3.60 19.64
C PRO A 51 10.98 -4.42 19.24
N THR A 52 10.75 -5.48 18.45
CA THR A 52 11.79 -6.36 17.90
C THR A 52 12.21 -5.99 16.48
N SER A 53 11.78 -4.83 15.96
CA SER A 53 12.22 -4.37 14.64
C SER A 53 13.71 -4.04 14.68
N PHE A 54 14.40 -4.18 13.54
CA PHE A 54 15.84 -3.93 13.47
C PHE A 54 16.21 -2.52 13.93
N GLU A 55 15.45 -1.50 13.49
CA GLU A 55 15.72 -0.10 13.88
C GLU A 55 15.48 0.13 15.37
N THR A 56 14.42 -0.44 15.96
CA THR A 56 14.17 -0.33 17.41
C THR A 56 15.27 -1.01 18.22
N LEU A 57 15.66 -2.23 17.84
CA LEU A 57 16.74 -2.96 18.52
C LEU A 57 18.09 -2.24 18.37
N ARG A 58 18.37 -1.69 17.19
CA ARG A 58 19.58 -0.91 16.93
C ARG A 58 19.64 0.35 17.79
N ALA A 59 18.52 1.08 17.90
CA ALA A 59 18.44 2.27 18.76
C ALA A 59 18.66 1.92 20.24
N GLN A 60 18.03 0.84 20.74
CA GLN A 60 18.23 0.38 22.12
C GLN A 60 19.67 -0.04 22.42
N ILE A 61 20.36 -0.68 21.46
CA ILE A 61 21.77 -1.05 21.62
C ILE A 61 22.66 0.20 21.66
N ALA A 62 22.37 1.20 20.82
CA ALA A 62 23.11 2.46 20.82
C ALA A 62 22.96 3.21 22.16
N GLU A 63 21.74 3.34 22.67
CA GLU A 63 21.44 3.98 23.95
C GLU A 63 22.15 3.28 25.11
N ARG A 64 22.12 1.94 25.17
CA ARG A 64 22.86 1.16 26.19
C ARG A 64 24.37 1.31 26.07
N GLY A 65 24.90 1.41 24.84
CA GLY A 65 26.32 1.62 24.60
C GLY A 65 26.82 3.01 25.04
N GLU A 66 25.94 4.01 25.05
CA GLU A 66 26.22 5.36 25.56
C GLU A 66 26.14 5.46 27.09
N GLU A 67 25.30 4.65 27.74
CA GLU A 67 25.18 4.58 29.21
C GLU A 67 26.35 3.85 29.89
N GLU A 68 27.04 2.96 29.17
CA GLU A 68 28.16 2.16 29.68
C GLU A 68 29.56 2.81 29.47
N ALA A 69 29.64 3.95 28.78
CA ALA A 69 30.88 4.66 28.40
C ALA A 69 31.18 5.89 29.28
#